data_AF-A0A8S9NU43-F1
#
_entry.id   AF-A0A8S9NU43-F1
#
_cell.length_a   1.000
_cell.length_b   1.000
_cell.length_c   1.000
_cell.angle_alpha   90.00
_cell.angle_beta   90.00
_cell.angle_gamma   90.00
#
_symmetry.space_group_name_H-M   'P 1'
#
loop_
_entity.id
_entity.type
_entity.pdbx_description
1 polymer ?
#
loop_
_entity_poly.entity_id
_entity_poly.type
_entity_poly.pdbx_seq_one_letter_code
_entity_poly.pdbx_strand_id
1 'polypeptide(L)'
;MKVSDGNNGQNQRWVQTKVVVRDHIVVPKIKPQNIETADAFLEDYVSDLMKIPLDTSRPLRELHLLNLKTSDAENVAVLKIHHSVGDGMSIMSLVLACMRKTSNPDELPSLPSASSRLTTGSMSSSRLWWLIKVIWTAVMLVLNTVSDAFEFFVTTLFLKDTKTPIKGDFLSMKKSKALRLVHRTVSLDDIKLIKNAMKMTVNDVLLGVTQAGLSRYMERRYGGGYFSKQNAVKYNNDVFEHDPMVISNPHRLCDDWEECLQNIKAAVQERVSLRLWDILSNRNAWLLHKML
;
A
#
# COMPACT_ATOMS: atom_id res chain seq x y z
N MET A 1 24.15 -13.53 -7.16
CA MET A 1 23.21 -14.22 -8.07
C MET A 1 22.67 -15.46 -7.36
N LYS A 2 21.40 -15.77 -7.55
CA LYS A 2 20.77 -16.97 -6.99
C LYS A 2 21.00 -18.12 -7.98
N VAL A 3 21.65 -19.19 -7.52
CA VAL A 3 21.98 -20.36 -8.35
C VAL A 3 21.25 -21.58 -7.77
N SER A 4 20.66 -22.38 -8.65
CA SER A 4 20.06 -23.67 -8.27
C SER A 4 21.10 -24.78 -8.43
N ASP A 5 21.26 -25.60 -7.40
CA ASP A 5 22.07 -26.81 -7.43
C ASP A 5 21.14 -28.03 -7.56
N GLY A 6 21.36 -28.85 -8.60
CA GLY A 6 20.56 -30.05 -8.88
C GLY A 6 19.27 -29.87 -9.71
N ASN A 7 18.79 -30.98 -10.28
CA ASN A 7 17.70 -31.03 -11.26
C ASN A 7 16.31 -30.63 -10.72
N ASN A 8 16.15 -30.55 -9.39
CA ASN A 8 14.84 -30.35 -8.74
C ASN A 8 14.64 -28.97 -8.09
N GLY A 9 15.56 -28.01 -8.26
CA GLY A 9 15.33 -26.63 -7.79
C GLY A 9 15.33 -26.41 -6.26
N GLN A 10 15.57 -27.46 -5.47
CA GLN A 10 15.42 -27.44 -4.01
C GLN A 10 16.60 -26.77 -3.28
N ASN A 11 17.81 -26.84 -3.84
CA ASN A 11 19.00 -26.22 -3.24
C ASN A 11 19.35 -24.93 -3.96
N GLN A 12 18.81 -23.81 -3.45
CA GLN A 12 19.14 -22.48 -3.97
C GLN A 12 20.18 -21.80 -3.09
N ARG A 13 21.29 -21.37 -3.68
CA ARG A 13 22.37 -20.67 -2.97
C ARG A 13 22.66 -19.31 -3.60
N TRP A 14 23.08 -18.37 -2.76
CA TRP A 14 23.56 -17.07 -3.22
C TRP A 14 25.06 -17.14 -3.49
N VAL A 15 25.46 -16.84 -4.71
CA VAL A 15 26.86 -16.81 -5.14
C VAL A 15 27.21 -15.39 -5.59
N GLN A 16 28.37 -14.90 -5.21
CA GLN A 16 28.89 -13.63 -5.72
C GLN A 16 29.13 -13.77 -7.23
N THR A 17 28.60 -12.84 -8.02
CA THR A 17 28.77 -12.88 -9.48
C THR A 17 29.21 -11.52 -9.99
N LYS A 18 30.01 -11.52 -11.05
CA LYS A 18 30.38 -10.30 -11.76
C LYS A 18 29.17 -9.80 -12.54
N VAL A 19 28.67 -8.62 -12.22
CA VAL A 19 27.50 -8.04 -12.88
C VAL A 19 27.95 -7.25 -14.10
N VAL A 20 27.39 -7.59 -15.26
CA VAL A 20 27.46 -6.75 -16.46
C VAL A 20 26.25 -5.83 -16.45
N VAL A 21 26.47 -4.54 -16.18
CA VAL A 21 25.37 -3.56 -15.98
C VAL A 21 24.45 -3.45 -17.19
N ARG A 22 25.02 -3.52 -18.41
CA ARG A 22 24.27 -3.38 -19.67
C ARG A 22 23.19 -4.44 -19.84
N ASP A 23 23.38 -5.64 -19.29
CA ASP A 23 22.43 -6.75 -19.42
C ASP A 23 21.18 -6.57 -18.55
N HIS A 24 21.22 -5.59 -17.64
CA HIS A 24 20.11 -5.24 -16.74
C HIS A 24 19.41 -3.94 -17.11
N ILE A 25 19.92 -3.19 -18.09
CA ILE A 25 19.32 -1.93 -18.56
C ILE A 25 18.63 -2.20 -19.89
N VAL A 26 17.32 -2.01 -19.91
CA VAL A 26 16.49 -2.12 -21.11
C VAL A 26 16.04 -0.72 -21.49
N VAL A 27 16.33 -0.30 -22.74
CA VAL A 27 15.85 0.97 -23.28
C VAL A 27 14.95 0.66 -24.49
N PRO A 28 13.63 0.52 -24.29
CA PRO A 28 12.71 0.26 -25.38
C PRO A 28 12.69 1.40 -26.38
N LYS A 29 12.70 1.08 -27.67
CA LYS A 29 12.49 2.06 -28.74
C LYS A 29 10.99 2.32 -28.89
N ILE A 30 10.51 3.40 -28.28
CA ILE A 30 9.11 3.80 -28.34
C ILE A 30 8.86 4.53 -29.67
N LYS A 31 7.92 4.01 -30.48
CA LYS A 31 7.52 4.65 -31.75
C LYS A 31 6.28 5.53 -31.50
N PRO A 32 6.32 6.84 -31.82
CA PRO A 32 5.22 7.76 -31.49
C PRO A 32 3.89 7.46 -32.20
N GLN A 33 3.90 6.70 -33.29
CA GLN A 33 2.75 6.52 -34.19
C GLN A 33 1.67 5.55 -33.66
N ASN A 34 1.91 4.86 -32.54
CA ASN A 34 1.03 3.82 -31.98
C ASN A 34 0.51 4.14 -30.57
N ILE A 35 0.61 5.40 -30.11
CA ILE A 35 0.29 5.77 -28.72
C ILE A 35 -1.04 6.53 -28.70
N GLU A 36 -2.12 5.91 -28.17
CA GLU A 36 -3.37 6.62 -27.90
C GLU A 36 -3.19 7.69 -26.82
N THR A 37 -2.53 7.34 -25.70
CA THR A 37 -2.00 8.29 -24.69
C THR A 37 -0.72 7.72 -24.07
N ALA A 38 0.22 8.59 -23.67
CA ALA A 38 1.47 8.17 -23.04
C ALA A 38 1.23 7.38 -21.74
N ASP A 39 0.22 7.77 -20.97
CA ASP A 39 -0.13 7.13 -19.70
C ASP A 39 -0.71 5.72 -19.91
N ALA A 40 -1.61 5.54 -20.88
CA ALA A 40 -2.14 4.22 -21.22
C ALA A 40 -1.04 3.27 -21.72
N PHE A 41 -0.13 3.77 -22.56
CA PHE A 41 1.02 2.98 -23.00
C PHE A 41 1.90 2.54 -21.82
N LEU A 42 2.16 3.42 -20.86
CA LEU A 42 2.93 3.08 -19.67
C LEU A 42 2.24 1.98 -18.85
N GLU A 43 0.93 2.09 -18.63
CA GLU A 43 0.14 1.10 -17.90
C GLU A 43 0.16 -0.27 -18.59
N ASP A 44 -0.06 -0.32 -19.90
CA ASP A 44 -0.01 -1.55 -20.67
C ASP A 44 1.40 -2.17 -20.65
N TYR A 45 2.42 -1.34 -20.85
CA TYR A 45 3.81 -1.76 -20.81
C TYR A 45 4.20 -2.38 -19.46
N VAL A 46 3.86 -1.72 -18.35
CA VAL A 46 4.14 -2.24 -17.00
C VAL A 46 3.31 -3.48 -16.71
N SER A 47 2.04 -3.51 -17.13
CA SER A 47 1.15 -4.68 -16.97
C SER A 47 1.73 -5.91 -17.66
N ASP A 48 2.21 -5.77 -18.88
CA ASP A 48 2.84 -6.85 -19.64
C ASP A 48 4.20 -7.23 -19.08
N LEU A 49 5.00 -6.25 -18.67
CA LEU A 49 6.30 -6.48 -18.04
C LEU A 49 6.16 -7.35 -16.77
N MET A 50 5.10 -7.14 -15.99
CA MET A 50 4.85 -7.89 -14.76
C MET A 50 4.36 -9.33 -15.00
N LYS A 51 3.83 -9.64 -16.20
CA LYS A 51 3.45 -11.01 -16.59
C LYS A 51 4.66 -11.86 -16.98
N ILE A 52 5.75 -11.23 -17.42
CA ILE A 52 6.97 -11.92 -17.84
C ILE A 52 7.80 -12.26 -16.59
N PRO A 53 8.14 -13.53 -16.33
CA PRO A 53 9.00 -13.87 -15.20
C PRO A 53 10.44 -13.36 -15.43
N LEU A 54 11.16 -13.05 -14.35
CA LEU A 54 12.57 -12.68 -14.42
C LEU A 54 13.40 -13.91 -14.84
N ASP A 55 14.36 -13.69 -15.74
CA ASP A 55 15.32 -14.72 -16.11
C ASP A 55 16.23 -15.06 -14.93
N THR A 56 16.23 -16.34 -14.56
CA THR A 56 17.01 -16.88 -13.44
C THR A 56 18.46 -17.16 -13.79
N SER A 57 18.84 -17.08 -15.08
CA SER A 57 20.23 -17.20 -15.56
C SER A 57 21.08 -15.95 -15.26
N ARG A 58 20.46 -14.87 -14.79
CA ARG A 58 21.11 -13.59 -14.45
C ARG A 58 20.64 -13.07 -13.09
N PRO A 59 21.32 -12.07 -12.50
CA PRO A 59 20.82 -11.40 -11.30
C PRO A 59 19.37 -10.92 -11.49
N LEU A 60 18.50 -11.24 -10.52
CA LEU A 60 17.04 -11.11 -10.60
C LEU A 60 16.53 -9.66 -10.49
N ARG A 61 16.94 -8.82 -11.44
CA ARG A 61 16.59 -7.41 -11.53
C ARG A 61 16.68 -6.90 -12.98
N GLU A 62 15.78 -5.99 -13.31
CA GLU A 62 15.71 -5.32 -14.61
C GLU A 62 15.36 -3.84 -14.39
N LEU A 63 16.05 -2.95 -15.09
CA LEU A 63 15.78 -1.51 -15.11
C LEU A 63 15.38 -1.13 -16.53
N HIS A 64 14.15 -0.66 -16.70
CA HIS A 64 13.65 -0.17 -17.98
C HIS A 64 13.62 1.36 -17.95
N LEU A 65 14.32 1.98 -18.90
CA LEU A 65 14.33 3.43 -19.06
C LEU A 65 13.44 3.79 -20.25
N LEU A 66 12.32 4.44 -19.96
CA LEU A 66 11.32 4.86 -20.93
C LEU A 66 11.47 6.37 -21.12
N ASN A 67 11.98 6.76 -22.29
CA ASN A 67 11.99 8.15 -22.73
C ASN A 67 10.60 8.50 -23.26
N LEU A 68 9.66 8.68 -22.33
CA LEU A 68 8.25 8.93 -22.57
C LEU A 68 7.80 10.03 -21.61
N LYS A 69 7.23 11.10 -22.18
CA LYS A 69 6.60 12.17 -21.43
C LYS A 69 5.16 11.77 -21.10
N THR A 70 4.91 11.49 -19.82
CA THR A 70 3.58 11.22 -19.25
C THR A 70 2.93 12.52 -18.78
N SER A 71 1.69 12.43 -18.28
CA SER A 71 1.04 13.59 -17.63
C SER A 71 1.79 14.06 -16.37
N ASP A 72 2.40 13.12 -15.64
CA ASP A 72 3.06 13.38 -14.35
C ASP A 72 4.59 13.54 -14.43
N ALA A 73 5.25 13.09 -15.52
CA ALA A 73 6.71 13.05 -15.60
C ALA A 73 7.26 13.24 -17.03
N GLU A 74 8.45 13.83 -17.14
CA GLU A 74 9.16 13.98 -18.42
C GLU A 74 9.80 12.67 -18.91
N ASN A 75 10.15 11.77 -17.99
CA ASN A 75 10.77 10.47 -18.26
C ASN A 75 10.37 9.46 -17.18
N VAL A 76 10.33 8.18 -17.54
CA VAL A 76 9.90 7.12 -16.62
C VAL A 76 10.96 6.02 -16.51
N ALA A 77 11.26 5.59 -15.28
CA ALA A 77 12.12 4.45 -15.01
C ALA A 77 11.32 3.37 -14.28
N VAL A 78 11.34 2.15 -14.80
CA VAL A 78 10.66 0.99 -14.19
C VAL A 78 11.71 0.02 -13.68
N LEU A 79 11.78 -0.13 -12.36
CA LEU A 79 12.69 -1.04 -11.67
C LEU A 79 11.92 -2.28 -11.21
N LYS A 80 12.24 -3.42 -11.81
CA LYS A 80 11.64 -4.72 -11.48
C LYS A 80 12.66 -5.57 -10.74
N ILE A 81 12.34 -5.97 -9.52
CA ILE A 81 13.23 -6.74 -8.64
C ILE A 81 12.47 -7.94 -8.07
N HIS A 82 13.12 -9.09 -8.00
CA HIS A 82 12.54 -10.25 -7.33
C HIS A 82 12.52 -10.08 -5.80
N HIS A 83 11.40 -10.39 -5.15
CA HIS A 83 11.19 -10.18 -3.70
C HIS A 83 12.23 -10.88 -2.79
N SER A 84 12.91 -11.93 -3.27
CA SER A 84 13.99 -12.56 -2.51
C SER A 84 15.26 -11.71 -2.40
N VAL A 85 15.38 -10.61 -3.16
CA VAL A 85 16.54 -9.71 -3.12
C VAL A 85 16.49 -8.78 -1.92
N GLY A 86 15.30 -8.40 -1.47
CA GLY A 86 15.10 -7.52 -0.33
C GLY A 86 13.63 -7.24 -0.10
N ASP A 87 13.31 -6.78 1.12
CA ASP A 87 12.01 -6.24 1.45
C ASP A 87 11.87 -4.78 0.98
N GLY A 88 10.68 -4.20 1.14
CA GLY A 88 10.41 -2.82 0.72
C GLY A 88 11.33 -1.79 1.38
N MET A 89 11.71 -2.02 2.65
CA MET A 89 12.60 -1.13 3.39
C MET A 89 14.04 -1.19 2.87
N SER A 90 14.56 -2.40 2.63
CA SER A 90 15.91 -2.61 2.08
C SER A 90 16.02 -2.06 0.66
N ILE A 91 14.98 -2.25 -0.16
CA ILE A 91 14.92 -1.70 -1.52
C ILE A 91 14.89 -0.16 -1.47
N MET A 92 14.09 0.45 -0.59
CA MET A 92 14.06 1.91 -0.45
C MET A 92 15.40 2.47 0.04
N SER A 93 16.06 1.78 0.97
CA SER A 93 17.41 2.12 1.42
C SER A 93 18.41 2.08 0.28
N LEU A 94 18.34 1.07 -0.59
CA LEU A 94 19.16 0.97 -1.80
C LEU A 94 18.89 2.14 -2.75
N VAL A 95 17.62 2.47 -3.01
CA VAL A 95 17.26 3.62 -3.87
C VAL A 95 17.87 4.90 -3.31
N LEU A 96 17.70 5.17 -2.01
CA LEU A 96 18.26 6.36 -1.36
C LEU A 96 19.79 6.39 -1.39
N ALA A 97 20.46 5.25 -1.24
CA ALA A 97 21.91 5.14 -1.35
C ALA A 97 22.43 5.44 -2.77
N CYS A 98 21.58 5.22 -3.79
CA CYS A 98 21.89 5.58 -5.17
C CYS A 98 21.56 7.05 -5.50
N MET A 99 20.84 7.77 -4.65
CA MET A 99 20.49 9.17 -4.86
C MET A 99 21.47 10.10 -4.15
N ARG A 100 21.50 11.37 -4.58
CA ARG A 100 22.30 12.44 -3.98
C ARG A 100 21.43 13.64 -3.67
N LYS A 101 21.83 14.46 -2.68
CA LYS A 101 21.10 15.70 -2.38
C LYS A 101 21.16 16.64 -3.59
N THR A 102 20.06 17.31 -3.89
CA THR A 102 20.01 18.34 -4.93
C THR A 102 20.86 19.57 -4.55
N SER A 103 21.03 19.83 -3.25
CA SER A 103 21.87 20.90 -2.73
C SER A 103 23.36 20.56 -2.67
N ASN A 104 23.71 19.28 -2.51
CA ASN A 104 25.10 18.80 -2.50
C ASN A 104 25.22 17.42 -3.17
N PRO A 105 25.83 17.32 -4.37
CA PRO A 105 25.91 16.07 -5.12
C PRO A 105 26.80 14.99 -4.48
N ASP A 106 27.66 15.35 -3.52
CA ASP A 106 28.53 14.39 -2.84
C ASP A 106 27.90 13.79 -1.58
N GLU A 107 26.73 14.28 -1.17
CA GLU A 107 26.04 13.84 0.04
C GLU A 107 24.85 12.93 -0.27
N LEU A 108 24.68 11.91 0.58
CA LEU A 108 23.49 11.06 0.57
C LEU A 108 22.27 11.80 1.11
N PRO A 109 21.03 11.42 0.74
CA PRO A 109 19.82 11.99 1.30
C PRO A 109 19.79 11.82 2.82
N SER A 110 19.53 12.90 3.54
CA SER A 110 19.36 12.84 4.99
C SER A 110 18.00 12.24 5.31
N LEU A 111 17.99 11.01 5.82
CA LEU A 111 16.79 10.46 6.43
C LEU A 111 16.56 11.14 7.79
N PRO A 112 15.32 11.50 8.14
CA PRO A 112 15.02 11.90 9.49
C PRO A 112 15.38 10.73 10.39
N SER A 113 16.46 10.87 11.16
CA SER A 113 16.78 9.95 12.24
C SER A 113 15.55 9.88 13.10
N ALA A 114 14.91 8.72 13.19
CA ALA A 114 13.93 8.48 14.23
C ALA A 114 14.68 8.77 15.53
N SER A 115 14.46 9.94 16.13
CA SER A 115 14.89 10.16 17.50
C SER A 115 14.07 9.14 18.27
N SER A 116 14.66 7.99 18.57
CA SER A 116 14.18 7.18 19.66
C SER A 116 14.35 8.10 20.87
N ARG A 117 13.31 8.88 21.18
CA ARG A 117 13.10 9.42 22.51
C ARG A 117 12.72 8.21 23.36
N LEU A 118 13.66 7.28 23.51
CA LEU A 118 13.78 6.55 24.74
C LEU A 118 14.13 7.66 25.72
N THR A 119 13.10 8.18 26.38
CA THR A 119 13.29 8.87 27.64
C THR A 119 13.97 7.85 28.54
N THR A 120 15.31 7.87 28.56
CA THR A 120 16.10 7.23 29.61
C THR A 120 15.81 8.03 30.87
N GLY A 121 14.63 7.78 31.45
CA GLY A 121 14.33 8.17 32.80
C GLY A 121 15.40 7.51 33.67
N SER A 122 16.15 8.34 34.39
CA SER A 122 17.06 7.90 35.44
C SER A 122 16.25 7.13 36.49
N MET A 123 16.13 5.81 36.31
CA MET A 123 15.49 4.93 37.27
C MET A 123 16.56 4.41 38.24
N SER A 124 16.75 5.15 39.34
CA SER A 124 17.24 4.55 40.58
C SER A 124 16.12 3.71 41.19
N SER A 125 15.85 2.54 40.60
CA SER A 125 14.98 1.52 41.18
C SER A 125 15.74 0.21 41.23
N SER A 126 15.67 -0.48 42.36
CA SER A 126 16.35 -1.75 42.59
C SER A 126 16.11 -2.74 41.45
N ARG A 127 17.19 -3.38 40.97
CA ARG A 127 17.21 -4.33 39.85
C ARG A 127 16.08 -5.37 39.89
N LEU A 128 15.62 -5.73 41.08
CA LEU A 128 14.50 -6.63 41.32
C LEU A 128 13.16 -6.11 40.77
N TRP A 129 12.82 -4.83 40.98
CA TRP A 129 11.56 -4.25 40.46
C TRP A 129 11.55 -4.15 38.94
N TRP A 130 12.71 -3.95 38.31
CA TRP A 130 12.83 -4.00 36.86
C TRP A 130 12.61 -5.42 36.32
N LEU A 131 13.22 -6.44 36.94
CA LEU A 131 13.01 -7.84 36.58
C LEU A 131 11.53 -8.26 36.71
N ILE A 132 10.86 -7.85 37.79
CA ILE A 132 9.43 -8.12 38.00
C ILE A 132 8.59 -7.50 36.87
N LYS A 133 8.87 -6.25 36.47
CA LYS A 133 8.18 -5.60 35.35
C LYS A 133 8.44 -6.31 34.02
N VAL A 134 9.67 -6.76 33.75
CA VAL A 134 10.02 -7.50 32.53
C VAL A 134 9.28 -8.85 32.48
N ILE A 135 9.24 -9.58 33.59
CA ILE A 135 8.53 -10.86 33.67
C ILE A 135 7.02 -10.64 33.50
N TRP A 136 6.45 -9.65 34.19
CA TRP A 136 5.02 -9.32 34.08
C TRP A 136 4.62 -8.93 32.65
N THR A 137 5.44 -8.12 31.98
CA THR A 137 5.21 -7.75 30.57
C THR A 137 5.34 -8.94 29.62
N ALA A 138 6.29 -9.85 29.86
CA ALA A 138 6.41 -11.08 29.08
C ALA A 138 5.19 -12.00 29.27
N VAL A 139 4.69 -12.15 30.50
CA VAL A 139 3.47 -12.94 30.78
C VAL A 139 2.26 -12.32 30.09
N MET A 140 2.07 -11.00 30.20
CA MET A 140 0.96 -10.32 29.52
C MET A 140 1.07 -10.42 28.00
N LEU A 141 2.27 -10.36 27.43
CA LEU A 141 2.48 -10.58 26.00
C LEU A 141 2.05 -11.99 25.59
N VAL A 142 2.41 -13.02 26.36
CA VAL A 142 2.00 -14.41 26.09
C VAL A 142 0.49 -14.57 26.20
N LEU A 143 -0.13 -14.06 27.27
CA LEU A 143 -1.58 -14.16 27.46
C LEU A 143 -2.36 -13.43 26.36
N ASN A 144 -1.92 -12.24 25.96
CA ASN A 144 -2.51 -11.52 24.83
C ASN A 144 -2.35 -12.30 23.52
N THR A 145 -1.15 -12.86 23.26
CA THR A 145 -0.92 -13.69 22.07
C THR A 145 -1.82 -14.93 22.05
N VAL A 146 -2.05 -15.56 23.20
CA VAL A 146 -2.97 -16.71 23.32
C VAL A 146 -4.42 -16.28 23.10
N SER A 147 -4.81 -15.13 23.64
CA SER A 147 -6.15 -14.56 23.43
C SER A 147 -6.38 -14.22 21.96
N ASP A 148 -5.41 -13.58 21.30
CA ASP A 148 -5.46 -13.24 19.87
C ASP A 148 -5.49 -14.51 19.00
N ALA A 149 -4.71 -15.53 19.36
CA ALA A 149 -4.72 -16.82 18.67
C ALA A 149 -6.07 -17.54 18.84
N PHE A 150 -6.63 -17.49 20.05
CA PHE A 150 -7.96 -18.05 20.33
C PHE A 150 -9.06 -17.31 19.57
N GLU A 151 -9.04 -15.97 19.58
CA GLU A 151 -9.94 -15.13 18.78
C GLU A 151 -9.82 -15.50 17.31
N PHE A 152 -8.61 -15.57 16.76
CA PHE A 152 -8.38 -15.99 15.38
C PHE A 152 -8.93 -17.39 15.07
N PHE A 153 -8.73 -18.37 15.95
CA PHE A 153 -9.31 -19.71 15.81
C PHE A 153 -10.84 -19.69 15.83
N VAL A 154 -11.44 -18.92 16.73
CA VAL A 154 -12.89 -18.74 16.79
C VAL A 154 -13.38 -18.06 15.52
N THR A 155 -12.76 -16.96 15.10
CA THR A 155 -13.08 -16.23 13.88
C THR A 155 -12.99 -17.12 12.65
N THR A 156 -11.95 -17.94 12.51
CA THR A 156 -11.77 -18.84 11.35
C THR A 156 -12.75 -20.01 11.32
N LEU A 157 -13.12 -20.56 12.49
CA LEU A 157 -14.08 -21.68 12.57
C LEU A 157 -15.54 -21.20 12.46
N PHE A 158 -15.85 -19.99 12.96
CA PHE A 158 -17.22 -19.49 13.06
C PHE A 158 -17.61 -18.53 11.93
N LEU A 159 -16.68 -17.71 11.41
CA LEU A 159 -16.93 -16.90 10.23
C LEU A 159 -16.69 -17.78 8.99
N LYS A 160 -17.75 -18.46 8.57
CA LYS A 160 -17.84 -18.93 7.19
C LYS A 160 -17.83 -17.69 6.31
N ASP A 161 -16.66 -17.38 5.79
CA ASP A 161 -16.40 -16.20 4.98
C ASP A 161 -17.47 -16.08 3.89
N THR A 162 -18.22 -14.98 3.96
CA THR A 162 -19.30 -14.65 3.02
C THR A 162 -18.74 -14.80 1.62
N LYS A 163 -19.51 -15.39 0.70
CA LYS A 163 -19.11 -15.43 -0.71
C LYS A 163 -19.09 -13.99 -1.24
N THR A 164 -17.95 -13.33 -1.10
CA THR A 164 -17.71 -12.03 -1.70
C THR A 164 -17.28 -12.26 -3.15
N PRO A 165 -17.65 -11.37 -4.08
CA PRO A 165 -17.16 -11.42 -5.46
C PRO A 165 -15.63 -11.34 -5.57
N ILE A 166 -14.94 -10.90 -4.52
CA ILE A 166 -13.47 -10.86 -4.43
C ILE A 166 -12.85 -12.21 -4.11
N LYS A 167 -13.64 -13.16 -3.59
CA LYS A 167 -13.17 -14.49 -3.25
C LYS A 167 -12.88 -15.30 -4.52
N GLY A 168 -11.69 -15.10 -5.07
CA GLY A 168 -11.14 -15.95 -6.12
C GLY A 168 -10.94 -17.35 -5.58
N ASP A 169 -11.28 -18.36 -6.38
CA ASP A 169 -10.91 -19.73 -6.06
C ASP A 169 -9.37 -19.83 -6.06
N PHE A 170 -8.79 -20.20 -4.91
CA PHE A 170 -7.34 -20.28 -4.71
C PHE A 170 -6.66 -21.20 -5.74
N LEU A 171 -7.38 -22.22 -6.22
CA LEU A 171 -6.93 -23.12 -7.29
C LEU A 171 -6.97 -22.45 -8.68
N SER A 172 -7.92 -21.54 -8.90
CA SER A 172 -8.08 -20.77 -10.14
C SER A 172 -7.17 -19.54 -10.23
N MET A 173 -6.66 -19.02 -9.10
CA MET A 173 -5.70 -17.90 -9.10
C MET A 173 -4.38 -18.22 -9.81
N LYS A 174 -3.96 -19.50 -9.88
CA LYS A 174 -2.81 -19.93 -10.69
C LYS A 174 -2.99 -19.69 -12.20
N LYS A 175 -4.22 -19.47 -12.68
CA LYS A 175 -4.57 -19.26 -14.08
C LYS A 175 -4.90 -17.81 -14.44
N SER A 176 -4.88 -16.86 -13.50
CA SER A 176 -5.22 -15.48 -13.83
C SER A 176 -4.15 -14.85 -14.71
N LYS A 177 -4.40 -14.83 -16.02
CA LYS A 177 -3.57 -14.18 -17.04
C LYS A 177 -3.84 -12.66 -17.14
N ALA A 178 -4.82 -12.15 -16.42
CA ALA A 178 -5.24 -10.75 -16.50
C ALA A 178 -4.67 -9.95 -15.32
N LEU A 179 -3.37 -9.62 -15.40
CA LEU A 179 -2.79 -8.57 -14.55
C LEU A 179 -2.89 -7.24 -15.31
N ARG A 180 -3.62 -6.28 -14.73
CA ARG A 180 -3.65 -4.89 -15.19
C ARG A 180 -3.20 -4.00 -14.04
N LEU A 181 -2.13 -3.24 -14.26
CA LEU A 181 -1.59 -2.30 -13.31
C LEU A 181 -2.00 -0.89 -13.74
N VAL A 182 -2.80 -0.24 -12.91
CA VAL A 182 -3.19 1.16 -13.06
C VAL A 182 -2.53 1.93 -11.94
N HIS A 183 -2.08 3.15 -12.23
CA HIS A 183 -1.47 4.03 -11.24
C HIS A 183 -2.17 5.39 -11.19
N ARG A 184 -2.11 5.99 -10.01
CA ARG A 184 -2.51 7.38 -9.76
C ARG A 184 -1.50 8.04 -8.85
N THR A 185 -1.14 9.27 -9.19
CA THR A 185 -0.29 10.11 -8.37
C THR A 185 -1.17 10.93 -7.43
N VAL A 186 -0.87 10.90 -6.14
CA VAL A 186 -1.60 11.69 -5.14
C VAL A 186 -0.65 12.53 -4.29
N SER A 187 -1.17 13.67 -3.83
CA SER A 187 -0.39 14.60 -3.02
C SER A 187 -0.06 14.00 -1.66
N LEU A 188 1.24 13.92 -1.35
CA LEU A 188 1.71 13.51 -0.03
C LEU A 188 1.32 14.53 1.05
N ASP A 189 1.15 15.80 0.68
CA ASP A 189 0.76 16.86 1.62
C ASP A 189 -0.68 16.68 2.10
N ASP A 190 -1.57 16.23 1.22
CA ASP A 190 -2.95 15.89 1.59
C ASP A 190 -2.99 14.75 2.61
N ILE A 191 -2.18 13.71 2.38
CA ILE A 191 -2.04 12.58 3.30
C ILE A 191 -1.46 13.05 4.64
N LYS A 192 -0.44 13.92 4.63
CA LYS A 192 0.15 14.49 5.85
C LYS A 192 -0.84 15.38 6.60
N LEU A 193 -1.70 16.12 5.91
CA LEU A 193 -2.74 16.94 6.52
C LEU A 193 -3.70 16.06 7.32
N ILE A 194 -4.24 15.00 6.70
CA ILE A 194 -5.14 14.05 7.35
C ILE A 194 -4.42 13.39 8.54
N LYS A 195 -3.21 12.89 8.30
CA LYS A 195 -2.35 12.27 9.33
C LYS A 195 -2.24 13.16 10.57
N ASN A 196 -1.86 14.42 10.38
CA ASN A 196 -1.59 15.36 11.48
C ASN A 196 -2.87 15.73 12.23
N ALA A 197 -3.98 15.94 11.51
CA ALA A 197 -5.26 16.29 12.12
C ALA A 197 -5.87 15.12 12.92
N MET A 198 -5.67 13.88 12.45
CA MET A 198 -6.17 12.67 13.10
C MET A 198 -5.18 12.06 14.12
N LYS A 199 -3.97 12.61 14.24
CA LYS A 199 -2.89 12.10 15.12
C LYS A 199 -2.52 10.63 14.84
N MET A 200 -2.44 10.25 13.57
CA MET A 200 -2.16 8.88 13.10
C MET A 200 -0.85 8.82 12.29
N THR A 201 -0.49 7.65 11.75
CA THR A 201 0.64 7.50 10.82
C THR A 201 0.19 7.58 9.35
N VAL A 202 1.13 7.74 8.42
CA VAL A 202 0.83 7.74 6.96
C VAL A 202 0.18 6.42 6.54
N ASN A 203 0.68 5.30 7.07
CA ASN A 203 0.18 3.96 6.74
C ASN A 203 -1.28 3.79 7.17
N ASP A 204 -1.63 4.31 8.35
CA ASP A 204 -3.01 4.26 8.83
C ASP A 204 -3.95 5.04 7.90
N VAL A 205 -3.49 6.18 7.33
CA VAL A 205 -4.31 6.99 6.42
C VAL A 205 -4.52 6.24 5.13
N LEU A 206 -3.43 5.71 4.55
CA LEU A 206 -3.50 4.93 3.32
C LEU A 206 -4.38 3.69 3.47
N LEU A 207 -4.29 2.99 4.61
CA LEU A 207 -5.12 1.83 4.91
C LEU A 207 -6.60 2.22 4.99
N GLY A 208 -6.93 3.30 5.72
CA GLY A 208 -8.30 3.79 5.85
C GLY A 208 -8.91 4.23 4.51
N VAL A 209 -8.16 4.98 3.69
CA VAL A 209 -8.59 5.41 2.35
C VAL A 209 -8.78 4.19 1.44
N THR A 210 -7.88 3.21 1.50
CA THR A 210 -7.98 1.98 0.70
C THR A 210 -9.21 1.18 1.06
N GLN A 211 -9.48 1.02 2.36
CA GLN A 211 -10.68 0.33 2.83
C GLN A 211 -11.95 1.06 2.36
N ALA A 212 -12.00 2.39 2.51
CA ALA A 212 -13.15 3.20 2.10
C ALA A 212 -13.37 3.15 0.58
N GLY A 213 -12.31 3.33 -0.22
CA GLY A 213 -12.36 3.30 -1.67
C GLY A 213 -12.80 1.93 -2.20
N LEU A 214 -12.23 0.85 -1.65
CA LEU A 214 -12.63 -0.52 -2.01
C LEU A 214 -14.08 -0.81 -1.61
N SER A 215 -14.49 -0.44 -0.40
CA SER A 215 -15.86 -0.62 0.08
C SER A 215 -16.86 0.06 -0.85
N ARG A 216 -16.56 1.31 -1.25
CA ARG A 216 -17.41 2.11 -2.13
C ARG A 216 -17.48 1.54 -3.55
N TYR A 217 -16.35 1.07 -4.08
CA TYR A 217 -16.29 0.39 -5.37
C TYR A 217 -17.18 -0.86 -5.37
N MET A 218 -17.07 -1.69 -4.33
CA MET A 218 -17.88 -2.90 -4.18
C MET A 218 -19.36 -2.58 -4.02
N GLU A 219 -19.71 -1.57 -3.20
CA GLU A 219 -21.10 -1.15 -3.01
C GLU A 219 -21.74 -0.68 -4.31
N ARG A 220 -21.05 0.11 -5.13
CA ARG A 220 -21.58 0.47 -6.45
C ARG A 220 -21.75 -0.72 -7.38
N ARG A 221 -20.80 -1.64 -7.38
CA ARG A 221 -20.84 -2.77 -8.31
C ARG A 221 -21.86 -3.83 -7.91
N TYR A 222 -22.05 -4.07 -6.62
CA TYR A 222 -22.84 -5.20 -6.10
C TYR A 222 -24.04 -4.77 -5.24
N GLY A 223 -24.08 -3.54 -4.74
CA GLY A 223 -25.17 -3.02 -3.90
C GLY A 223 -26.49 -2.81 -4.65
N GLY A 224 -26.45 -2.64 -5.98
CA GLY A 224 -27.65 -2.54 -6.82
C GLY A 224 -28.50 -3.81 -6.90
N GLY A 225 -27.93 -4.98 -6.57
CA GLY A 225 -28.65 -6.26 -6.58
C GLY A 225 -29.51 -6.51 -5.35
N TYR A 226 -29.24 -5.82 -4.23
CA TYR A 226 -29.94 -6.06 -2.96
C TYR A 226 -31.24 -5.24 -2.84
N PHE A 227 -31.32 -4.05 -3.42
CA PHE A 227 -32.54 -3.22 -3.41
C PHE A 227 -33.55 -3.59 -4.50
N SER A 228 -33.13 -4.23 -5.59
CA SER A 228 -34.04 -4.69 -6.65
C SER A 228 -34.79 -5.99 -6.29
N LYS A 229 -34.20 -6.88 -5.47
CA LYS A 229 -34.80 -8.17 -5.13
C LYS A 229 -35.88 -8.13 -4.04
N GLN A 230 -36.07 -7.03 -3.30
CA GLN A 230 -37.20 -6.91 -2.36
C GLN A 230 -38.54 -6.63 -3.03
N ASN A 231 -38.56 -6.21 -4.31
CA ASN A 231 -39.79 -5.95 -5.07
C ASN A 231 -40.11 -7.01 -6.15
N ALA A 232 -39.37 -8.12 -6.21
CA ALA A 232 -39.60 -9.16 -7.22
C ALA A 232 -39.85 -10.54 -6.56
N VAL A 233 -41.12 -10.92 -6.51
CA VAL A 233 -41.58 -12.26 -6.12
C VAL A 233 -41.18 -13.28 -7.21
N LYS A 234 -40.45 -14.33 -6.80
CA LYS A 234 -40.37 -15.71 -7.36
C LYS A 234 -39.81 -15.93 -8.79
N TYR A 235 -38.66 -16.60 -8.87
CA TYR A 235 -38.45 -17.98 -9.40
C TYR A 235 -37.02 -18.17 -9.95
N ASN A 236 -36.40 -19.26 -9.46
CA ASN A 236 -35.38 -20.12 -10.08
C ASN A 236 -34.03 -19.58 -10.57
N ASN A 237 -33.00 -20.27 -10.07
CA ASN A 237 -31.66 -20.45 -10.61
C ASN A 237 -30.84 -19.17 -10.76
N ASP A 238 -30.31 -18.67 -9.64
CA ASP A 238 -29.21 -17.72 -9.63
C ASP A 238 -27.94 -18.42 -10.16
N VAL A 239 -27.82 -18.47 -11.48
CA VAL A 239 -26.53 -18.52 -12.17
C VAL A 239 -25.83 -17.21 -11.79
N PHE A 240 -24.97 -17.27 -10.77
CA PHE A 240 -23.94 -16.25 -10.62
C PHE A 240 -23.06 -16.39 -11.87
N GLU A 241 -23.34 -15.57 -12.88
CA GLU A 241 -22.46 -15.36 -14.01
C GLU A 241 -21.07 -15.10 -13.43
N HIS A 242 -20.18 -16.06 -13.62
CA HIS A 242 -18.82 -16.02 -13.12
C HIS A 242 -18.14 -14.84 -13.83
N ASP A 243 -18.11 -13.68 -13.18
CA ASP A 243 -17.38 -12.52 -13.68
C ASP A 243 -15.89 -12.92 -13.72
N PRO A 244 -15.28 -13.06 -14.91
CA PRO A 244 -13.90 -13.53 -15.02
C PRO A 244 -12.90 -12.53 -14.45
N MET A 245 -13.32 -11.29 -14.13
CA MET A 245 -12.52 -10.30 -13.41
C MET A 245 -13.26 -9.73 -12.20
N VAL A 246 -12.76 -10.06 -11.01
CA VAL A 246 -13.15 -9.46 -9.72
C VAL A 246 -13.17 -7.92 -9.75
N ILE A 247 -12.21 -7.33 -10.47
CA ILE A 247 -12.11 -5.88 -10.70
C ILE A 247 -12.19 -5.65 -12.21
N SER A 248 -13.39 -5.44 -12.71
CA SER A 248 -13.64 -5.27 -14.15
C SER A 248 -13.20 -3.91 -14.70
N ASN A 249 -13.13 -2.90 -13.84
CA ASN A 249 -12.63 -1.56 -14.18
C ASN A 249 -11.68 -1.03 -13.09
N PRO A 250 -10.36 -1.22 -13.23
CA PRO A 250 -9.39 -0.77 -12.24
C PRO A 250 -9.23 0.76 -12.19
N HIS A 251 -9.49 1.49 -13.28
CA HIS A 251 -9.48 2.95 -13.26
C HIS A 251 -10.56 3.48 -12.32
N ARG A 252 -11.76 2.90 -12.36
CA ARG A 252 -12.84 3.31 -11.48
C ARG A 252 -12.52 3.08 -10.00
N LEU A 253 -11.82 1.99 -9.68
CA LEU A 253 -11.36 1.74 -8.30
C LEU A 253 -10.37 2.82 -7.85
N CYS A 254 -9.44 3.22 -8.73
CA CYS A 254 -8.53 4.33 -8.46
C CYS A 254 -9.26 5.67 -8.27
N ASP A 255 -10.26 5.97 -9.12
CA ASP A 255 -11.07 7.18 -8.98
C ASP A 255 -11.85 7.18 -7.65
N ASP A 256 -12.39 6.03 -7.24
CA ASP A 256 -13.08 5.88 -5.97
C ASP A 256 -12.15 6.02 -4.77
N TRP A 257 -10.92 5.52 -4.89
CA TRP A 257 -9.88 5.71 -3.89
C TRP A 257 -9.52 7.19 -3.73
N GLU A 258 -9.31 7.90 -4.83
CA GLU A 258 -8.99 9.33 -4.83
C GLU A 258 -10.15 10.19 -4.29
N GLU A 259 -11.39 9.91 -4.69
CA GLU A 259 -12.55 10.62 -4.16
C GLU A 259 -12.72 10.38 -2.66
N CYS A 260 -12.47 9.17 -2.17
CA CYS A 260 -12.43 8.89 -0.74
C CYS A 260 -11.35 9.70 -0.01
N LEU A 261 -10.15 9.83 -0.59
CA LEU A 261 -9.09 10.67 -0.02
C LEU A 261 -9.54 12.13 0.09
N GLN A 262 -10.15 12.68 -0.96
CA GLN A 262 -10.64 14.06 -0.97
C GLN A 262 -11.79 14.28 0.02
N ASN A 263 -12.72 13.32 0.12
CA ASN A 263 -13.82 13.38 1.08
C ASN A 263 -13.31 13.36 2.54
N ILE A 264 -12.34 12.50 2.83
CA ILE A 264 -11.72 12.43 4.17
C ILE A 264 -10.99 13.75 4.47
N LYS A 265 -10.24 14.29 3.51
CA LYS A 265 -9.58 15.60 3.64
C LYS A 265 -10.59 16.72 3.95
N ALA A 266 -11.68 16.80 3.18
CA ALA A 266 -12.72 17.81 3.38
C ALA A 266 -13.36 17.70 4.78
N ALA A 267 -13.74 16.49 5.20
CA ALA A 267 -14.31 16.25 6.53
C ALA A 267 -13.34 16.61 7.67
N VAL A 268 -12.06 16.32 7.49
CA VAL A 268 -11.01 16.70 8.45
C VAL A 268 -10.88 18.22 8.54
N GLN A 269 -10.86 18.93 7.41
CA GLN A 269 -10.74 20.39 7.37
C GLN A 269 -11.95 21.07 8.02
N GLU A 270 -13.16 20.57 7.75
CA GLU A 270 -14.39 21.05 8.38
C GLU A 270 -14.33 20.86 9.91
N ARG A 271 -13.92 19.69 10.38
CA ARG A 271 -13.79 19.40 11.82
C ARG A 271 -12.76 20.29 12.52
N VAL A 272 -11.66 20.62 11.85
CA VAL A 272 -10.65 21.55 12.38
C VAL A 272 -11.21 22.96 12.44
N SER A 273 -11.92 23.41 11.40
CA SER A 273 -12.59 24.71 11.36
C SER A 273 -13.60 24.87 12.49
N LEU A 274 -14.49 23.88 12.69
CA LEU A 274 -15.48 23.89 13.76
C LEU A 274 -14.84 23.99 15.15
N ARG A 275 -13.77 23.24 15.42
CA ARG A 275 -13.05 23.35 16.71
C ARG A 275 -12.44 24.73 16.93
N LEU A 276 -11.91 25.35 15.87
CA LEU A 276 -11.37 26.71 15.96
C LEU A 276 -12.48 27.71 16.25
N TRP A 277 -13.63 27.58 15.59
CA TRP A 277 -14.81 28.38 15.88
C TRP A 277 -15.30 28.21 17.33
N ASP A 278 -15.36 26.99 17.85
CA ASP A 278 -15.71 26.74 19.25
C ASP A 278 -14.71 27.38 20.22
N ILE A 279 -13.42 27.32 19.93
CA ILE A 279 -12.38 27.97 20.77
C ILE A 279 -12.51 29.50 20.72
N LEU A 280 -12.76 30.07 19.54
CA LEU A 280 -12.90 31.52 19.35
C LEU A 280 -14.20 32.05 19.95
N SER A 281 -15.31 31.34 19.78
CA SER A 281 -16.60 31.71 20.38
C SER A 281 -16.52 31.67 21.91
N ASN A 282 -15.86 30.65 22.47
CA ASN A 282 -15.69 30.52 23.92
C ASN A 282 -14.72 31.59 24.47
N ARG A 283 -13.64 31.93 23.75
CA ARG A 283 -12.76 33.07 24.12
C ARG A 283 -13.48 34.41 24.07
N ASN A 284 -14.32 34.65 23.06
CA ASN A 284 -15.06 35.90 22.93
C ASN A 284 -16.16 36.01 23.99
N ALA A 285 -16.85 34.92 24.31
CA ALA A 285 -17.79 34.86 25.42
C ALA A 285 -17.11 35.14 26.77
N TRP A 286 -15.91 34.58 26.99
CA TRP A 286 -15.12 34.85 28.18
C TRP A 286 -14.65 36.31 28.29
N LEU A 287 -14.24 36.93 27.17
CA LEU A 287 -13.83 38.34 27.13
C LEU A 287 -15.01 39.28 27.40
N LEU A 288 -16.20 38.99 26.86
CA LEU A 288 -17.41 39.78 27.10
C LEU A 288 -17.89 39.67 28.55
N HIS A 289 -17.80 38.50 29.17
CA HIS A 289 -18.11 38.32 30.60
C HIS A 289 -17.11 39.02 31.55
N LYS A 290 -15.91 39.36 31.06
CA LYS A 290 -14.89 40.08 31.84
C LYS A 290 -14.97 41.61 31.68
N MET A 291 -15.76 42.09 30.72
CA MET A 291 -15.98 43.52 30.45
C MET A 291 -17.29 44.07 31.05
N LEU A 292 -18.13 43.20 31.61
CA LEU A 292 -19.29 43.53 32.46
C LEU A 292 -18.89 43.42 33.94
#